data_AF-A0A7Y6TTV3-F1
#
_entry.id   AF-A0A7Y6TTV3-F1
#
_cell.length_a   1.000
_cell.length_b   1.000
_cell.length_c   1.000
_cell.angle_alpha   90.00
_cell.angle_beta   90.00
_cell.angle_gamma   90.00
#
_symmetry.space_group_name_H-M   'P 1'
#
loop_
_entity.id
_entity.type
_entity.pdbx_description
1 polymer ?
#
loop_
_entity_poly.entity_id
_entity_poly.type
_entity_poly.pdbx_seq_one_letter_code
_entity_poly.pdbx_strand_id
1 'polypeptide(L)' 'MPYMRLARIAAEAENAGAYGFAAAAWKAAAGLALRESNRQWAEERCALCENALRREWGVIKPEKEK' A
#
# COMPACT_ATOMS: atom_id res chain seq x y z
N MET A 1 -3.21 -6.73 17.93
CA MET A 1 -3.79 -7.36 16.72
C MET A 1 -2.79 -7.28 15.56
N PRO A 2 -2.25 -8.41 15.07
CA PRO A 2 -1.21 -8.43 14.03
C PRO A 2 -1.60 -7.71 12.73
N TYR A 3 -2.86 -7.90 12.28
CA TYR A 3 -3.45 -7.18 11.16
C TYR A 3 -3.33 -5.65 11.30
N MET A 4 -3.80 -5.08 12.42
CA MET A 4 -3.85 -3.63 12.62
C MET A 4 -2.46 -2.98 12.57
N ARG A 5 -1.44 -3.69 13.06
CA ARG A 5 -0.06 -3.18 13.02
C ARG A 5 0.45 -3.07 11.58
N LEU A 6 0.25 -4.11 10.76
CA LEU A 6 0.64 -4.10 9.35
C LEU A 6 -0.20 -3.11 8.53
N ALA A 7 -1.50 -3.06 8.76
CA ALA A 7 -2.39 -2.12 8.09
C ALA A 7 -1.98 -0.67 8.36
N ARG A 8 -1.55 -0.34 9.58
CA ARG A 8 -1.03 1.00 9.91
C ARG A 8 0.27 1.31 9.17
N ILE A 9 1.22 0.37 9.18
CA ILE A 9 2.51 0.52 8.46
C ILE A 9 2.26 0.70 6.97
N ALA A 10 1.33 -0.08 6.41
CA ALA A 10 0.94 0.03 5.01
C ALA A 10 0.36 1.42 4.70
N ALA A 11 -0.57 1.91 5.52
CA ALA A 11 -1.15 3.24 5.36
C ALA A 11 -0.12 4.39 5.48
N GLU A 12 0.84 4.29 6.41
CA GLU A 12 1.94 5.25 6.54
C GLU A 12 2.80 5.27 5.26
N ALA A 13 3.08 4.10 4.70
CA ALA A 13 3.84 3.98 3.45
C ALA A 13 3.09 4.53 2.23
N GLU A 14 1.77 4.34 2.15
CA GLU A 14 0.94 4.93 1.10
C GLU A 14 0.98 6.45 1.14
N ASN A 15 0.87 7.03 2.33
CA ASN A 15 0.95 8.48 2.51
C ASN A 15 2.33 9.03 2.14
N ALA A 16 3.39 8.24 2.32
CA ALA A 16 4.74 8.58 1.90
C ALA A 16 4.99 8.38 0.38
N GLY A 17 4.00 7.88 -0.37
CA GLY A 17 4.17 7.52 -1.78
C GLY A 17 5.01 6.27 -2.02
N ALA A 18 5.36 5.53 -0.97
CA ALA A 18 6.12 4.29 -1.04
C ALA A 18 5.23 3.10 -1.42
N TYR A 19 4.54 3.20 -2.56
CA TYR A 19 3.50 2.26 -2.99
C TYR A 19 3.98 0.81 -3.13
N GLY A 20 5.26 0.58 -3.42
CA GLY A 20 5.86 -0.78 -3.45
C GLY A 20 5.87 -1.45 -2.09
N PHE A 21 6.32 -0.71 -1.06
CA PHE A 21 6.33 -1.20 0.30
C PHE A 21 4.91 -1.29 0.87
N ALA A 22 4.05 -0.32 0.56
CA ALA A 22 2.64 -0.35 0.93
C ALA A 22 1.91 -1.60 0.40
N ALA A 23 2.10 -1.95 -0.88
CA ALA A 23 1.49 -3.15 -1.47
C ALA A 23 1.91 -4.41 -0.72
N ALA A 24 3.21 -4.57 -0.45
CA ALA A 24 3.72 -5.73 0.29
C ALA A 24 3.16 -5.80 1.72
N ALA A 25 3.07 -4.64 2.41
CA ALA A 25 2.53 -4.56 3.76
C ALA A 25 1.02 -4.87 3.80
N TRP A 26 0.24 -4.40 2.83
CA TRP A 26 -1.18 -4.74 2.70
C TRP A 26 -1.41 -6.22 2.39
N LYS A 27 -0.60 -6.81 1.50
CA LYS A 27 -0.65 -8.24 1.21
C LYS A 27 -0.38 -9.09 2.47
N ALA A 28 0.62 -8.69 3.27
CA ALA A 28 0.89 -9.34 4.55
C ALA A 28 -0.25 -9.13 5.56
N ALA A 29 -0.85 -7.94 5.60
CA ALA A 29 -2.01 -7.66 6.45
C ALA A 29 -3.20 -8.56 6.07
N ALA A 30 -3.50 -8.73 4.78
CA ALA A 30 -4.56 -9.61 4.31
C ALA A 30 -4.38 -11.06 4.82
N GLY A 31 -3.15 -11.58 4.78
CA GLY A 31 -2.83 -12.91 5.29
C GLY A 31 -2.99 -13.08 6.82
N LEU A 32 -2.98 -11.98 7.58
CA LEU A 32 -3.17 -11.97 9.03
C LEU A 32 -4.57 -11.51 9.47
N ALA A 33 -5.46 -11.23 8.52
CA ALA A 33 -6.80 -10.77 8.81
C ALA A 33 -7.69 -11.94 9.27
N LEU A 34 -8.23 -11.82 10.48
CA LEU A 34 -9.18 -12.79 11.04
C LEU A 34 -10.61 -12.59 10.51
N ARG A 35 -10.93 -11.38 10.05
CA ARG A 35 -12.24 -11.01 9.50
C ARG A 35 -12.12 -10.88 8.00
N GLU A 36 -13.10 -11.41 7.29
CA GLU A 36 -13.16 -11.33 5.83
C GLU A 36 -13.15 -9.88 5.32
N SER A 37 -13.91 -8.99 5.97
CA SER A 37 -13.91 -7.56 5.63
C SER A 37 -12.52 -6.92 5.71
N ASN A 38 -11.72 -7.29 6.71
CA ASN A 38 -10.36 -6.80 6.88
C ASN A 38 -9.41 -7.35 5.81
N ARG A 39 -9.60 -8.62 5.44
CA ARG A 39 -8.84 -9.26 4.37
C ARG A 39 -9.13 -8.56 3.04
N GLN A 40 -10.40 -8.41 2.70
CA GLN A 40 -10.84 -7.81 1.45
C GLN A 40 -10.38 -6.35 1.33
N TRP A 41 -10.52 -5.56 2.40
CA TRP A 41 -9.98 -4.21 2.44
C TRP A 41 -8.46 -4.18 2.15
N ALA A 42 -7.70 -5.07 2.78
CA ALA A 42 -6.25 -5.13 2.57
C ALA A 42 -5.89 -5.60 1.14
N GLU A 43 -6.63 -6.53 0.56
CA GLU A 43 -6.45 -6.97 -0.83
C GLU A 43 -6.74 -5.84 -1.83
N GLU A 44 -7.82 -5.09 -1.64
CA GLU A 44 -8.17 -3.93 -2.46
C GLU A 44 -7.11 -2.82 -2.39
N ARG A 45 -6.59 -2.54 -1.17
CA ARG A 45 -5.50 -1.57 -0.99
C ARG A 45 -4.19 -2.03 -1.61
N CYS A 46 -3.89 -3.32 -1.52
CA CYS A 46 -2.75 -3.92 -2.21
C CYS A 46 -2.85 -3.69 -3.72
N ALA A 47 -4.00 -4.01 -4.33
CA ALA A 47 -4.24 -3.79 -5.75
C ALA A 47 -4.15 -2.31 -6.14
N LEU A 48 -4.63 -1.40 -5.29
CA LEU A 48 -4.51 0.04 -5.52
C LEU A 48 -3.05 0.50 -5.52
N CYS A 49 -2.24 0.03 -4.57
CA CYS A 49 -0.81 0.34 -4.51
C CYS A 49 -0.04 -0.21 -5.73
N GLU A 50 -0.35 -1.43 -6.16
CA GLU A 50 0.25 -1.99 -7.38
C GLU A 50 -0.12 -1.18 -8.63
N ASN A 51 -1.37 -0.71 -8.73
CA ASN A 51 -1.79 0.17 -9.82
C ASN A 51 -1.11 1.55 -9.74
N ALA A 52 -0.93 2.09 -8.54
CA ALA A 52 -0.20 3.34 -8.30
C ALA A 52 1.26 3.23 -8.78
N LEU A 53 1.93 2.11 -8.50
CA LEU A 53 3.28 1.83 -9.01
C LEU A 53 3.33 1.78 -10.54
N ARG A 54 2.39 1.05 -11.18
CA ARG A 54 2.34 0.96 -12.64
C ARG A 54 2.09 2.30 -13.32
N ARG A 55 1.42 3.22 -12.62
CA ARG A 55 1.10 4.57 -13.11
C ARG A 55 2.09 5.63 -12.64
N GLU A 56 3.19 5.23 -11.99
CA GLU A 56 4.21 6.13 -11.43
C GLU A 56 3.62 7.21 -10.50
N TRP A 57 2.55 6.89 -9.77
CA TRP A 57 1.99 7.81 -8.79
C TRP A 57 3.03 8.13 -7.72
N GLY A 58 3.12 9.39 -7.30
CA GLY A 58 4.10 9.84 -6.32
C GLY A 58 5.53 10.00 -6.85
N VAL A 59 5.81 9.68 -8.12
CA VAL A 59 7.08 10.03 -8.76
C VAL A 59 7.05 11.51 -9.14
N ILE A 60 7.74 12.35 -8.36
CA ILE A 60 8.02 13.73 -8.76
C ILE A 60 9.07 13.65 -9.88
N LYS A 61 8.63 13.84 -11.13
CA LYS A 61 9.57 13.96 -12.26
C LYS A 61 10.40 15.23 -12.01
N PRO A 62 11.75 15.14 -11.96
CA PRO A 62 12.57 16.33 -11.85
C PRO A 62 12.25 17.21 -13.06
N GLU A 63 11.82 18.44 -12.79
CA GLU A 63 11.61 19.46 -13.80
C GLU A 63 12.97 19.65 -14.49
N LYS A 64 13.06 19.34 -15.79
CA LYS A 64 14.30 19.53 -16.54
C LYS A 64 14.70 21.00 -16.41
N GLU A 65 15.75 21.28 -15.64
CA GLU A 65 16.46 22.56 -15.70
C GLU A 65 16.86 22.78 -17.17
N LYS A 66 16.36 23.88 -17.75
CA LYS A 66 16.70 24.35 -19.10
C LYS A 66 17.96 25.20 -19.05
#